data_AF-A0A1M6T4Q0-F1
#
_entry.id   AF-A0A1M6T4Q0-F1
#
_cell.length_a   1.000
_cell.length_b   1.000
_cell.length_c   1.000
_cell.angle_alpha   90.00
_cell.angle_beta   90.00
_cell.angle_gamma   90.00
#
_symmetry.space_group_name_H-M   'P 1'
#
loop_
_entity.id
_entity.type
_entity.pdbx_description
1 polymer ?
#
loop_
_entity_poly.entity_id
_entity_poly.type
_entity_poly.pdbx_seq_one_letter_code
_entity_poly.pdbx_strand_id
1 'polypeptide(L)'
;TQLGRISGGMFLLRHKAHLWSVLLSGKPGAVQTAKACGFDLINLCVWNKTNGGMGSLYRSKHEMVCIFKKPGAAHINNVELGKHGRNRTNVWDYAGVNSFGIGRDADLKDHPTVKPTQLVADAIMDVTHRGDVVLDAFGGSGATLLAAEKTGRKACLIELDPLYVDVAIRRWQAMTGEKAVHAQTGEGFDERAAQTTQTPGKELANV
;
A
#
# COMPACT_ATOMS: atom_id res chain seq x y z
N THR A 1 -15.93 -4.19 -24.07
CA THR A 1 -14.86 -3.58 -23.27
C THR A 1 -14.53 -4.53 -22.11
N GLN A 2 -13.51 -5.37 -22.25
CA GLN A 2 -13.15 -6.35 -21.21
C GLN A 2 -12.35 -5.65 -20.11
N LEU A 3 -12.92 -5.55 -18.90
CA LEU A 3 -12.16 -5.23 -17.70
C LEU A 3 -11.25 -6.42 -17.37
N GLY A 4 -9.97 -6.32 -17.72
CA GLY A 4 -8.97 -7.28 -17.28
C GLY A 4 -8.71 -7.16 -15.78
N ARG A 5 -8.70 -8.28 -15.05
CA ARG A 5 -8.26 -8.36 -13.65
C ARG A 5 -6.84 -7.77 -13.51
N ILE A 6 -6.72 -6.64 -12.82
CA ILE A 6 -5.43 -6.11 -12.38
C ILE A 6 -5.11 -6.80 -11.04
N SER A 7 -4.35 -7.89 -11.06
CA SER A 7 -3.64 -8.34 -9.86
C SER A 7 -2.44 -7.41 -9.66
N GLY A 8 -2.53 -6.55 -8.64
CA GLY A 8 -1.48 -5.61 -8.26
C GLY A 8 -2.02 -4.52 -7.36
N GLY A 9 -1.58 -4.48 -6.10
CA GLY A 9 -1.98 -3.44 -5.14
C GLY A 9 -1.54 -2.06 -5.60
N MET A 10 -2.48 -1.13 -5.69
CA MET A 10 -2.32 0.25 -6.12
C MET A 10 -2.51 1.22 -4.96
N PHE A 11 -1.45 1.92 -4.58
CA PHE A 11 -1.43 2.89 -3.49
C PHE A 11 -1.76 4.31 -3.99
N LEU A 12 -2.42 5.15 -3.20
CA LEU A 12 -2.97 6.42 -3.68
C LEU A 12 -2.82 7.59 -2.67
N LEU A 13 -1.63 8.17 -2.51
CA LEU A 13 -1.42 9.30 -1.57
C LEU A 13 -2.30 10.53 -1.89
N ARG A 14 -3.03 11.07 -0.89
CA ARG A 14 -3.86 12.29 -1.03
C ARG A 14 -3.57 13.30 0.08
N HIS A 15 -2.80 14.34 -0.23
CA HIS A 15 -2.72 15.55 0.59
C HIS A 15 -3.59 16.69 0.00
N LYS A 16 -4.01 17.63 0.84
CA LYS A 16 -4.98 18.72 0.58
C LYS A 16 -4.68 19.69 -0.58
N ALA A 17 -3.61 19.54 -1.36
CA ALA A 17 -3.42 20.32 -2.59
C ALA A 17 -2.34 19.80 -3.54
N HIS A 18 -1.43 18.93 -3.10
CA HIS A 18 -0.19 18.69 -3.83
C HIS A 18 0.20 17.21 -3.76
N LEU A 19 0.33 16.60 -4.94
CA LEU A 19 0.84 15.25 -5.22
C LEU A 19 -0.14 14.07 -5.15
N TRP A 20 -0.05 13.23 -6.19
CA TRP A 20 -0.60 11.87 -6.27
C TRP A 20 0.54 10.93 -6.66
N SER A 21 1.25 10.32 -5.71
CA SER A 21 2.24 9.29 -6.06
C SER A 21 1.56 7.93 -6.18
N VAL A 22 1.72 7.29 -7.34
CA VAL A 22 1.13 6.00 -7.68
C VAL A 22 2.16 4.89 -7.49
N LEU A 23 2.06 4.12 -6.40
CA LEU A 23 2.88 2.91 -6.20
C LEU A 23 2.20 1.72 -6.88
N LEU A 24 2.29 1.64 -8.21
CA LEU A 24 2.00 0.43 -8.98
C LEU A 24 3.29 -0.33 -9.22
N SER A 25 3.24 -1.68 -9.29
CA SER A 25 4.18 -2.40 -10.14
C SER A 25 3.86 -1.97 -11.58
N GLY A 26 4.65 -1.03 -12.10
CA GLY A 26 4.34 -0.32 -13.33
C GLY A 26 4.20 -1.27 -14.51
N LYS A 27 2.97 -1.68 -14.84
CA LYS A 27 2.69 -2.23 -16.16
C LYS A 27 2.90 -1.11 -17.18
N PRO A 28 3.45 -1.39 -18.37
CA PRO A 28 3.84 -0.36 -19.33
C PRO A 28 2.77 0.67 -19.68
N GLY A 29 1.47 0.40 -19.48
CA GLY A 29 0.36 1.32 -19.75
C GLY A 29 0.02 2.32 -18.64
N ALA A 30 0.56 2.17 -17.42
CA ALA A 30 0.19 3.03 -16.29
C ALA A 30 0.55 4.51 -16.52
N VAL A 31 1.69 4.77 -17.18
CA VAL A 31 2.16 6.13 -17.46
C VAL A 31 1.26 6.83 -18.48
N GLN A 32 0.86 6.14 -19.53
CA GLN A 32 0.02 6.65 -20.61
C GLN A 32 -1.38 6.95 -20.07
N THR A 33 -1.95 6.04 -19.27
CA THR A 33 -3.23 6.27 -18.61
C THR A 33 -3.19 7.48 -17.69
N ALA A 34 -2.17 7.59 -16.84
CA ALA A 34 -2.05 8.74 -15.94
C ALA A 34 -1.90 10.07 -16.72
N LYS A 35 -1.09 10.08 -17.77
CA LYS A 35 -0.96 11.26 -18.66
C LYS A 35 -2.27 11.60 -19.38
N ALA A 36 -3.02 10.59 -19.84
CA ALA A 36 -4.33 10.80 -20.45
C ALA A 36 -5.37 11.35 -19.45
N CYS A 37 -5.21 11.04 -18.16
CA CYS A 37 -5.97 11.65 -17.07
C CYS A 37 -5.44 13.04 -16.65
N GLY A 38 -4.44 13.58 -17.35
CA GLY A 38 -3.90 14.92 -17.14
C GLY A 38 -2.81 15.02 -16.08
N PHE A 39 -2.27 13.92 -15.55
CA PHE A 39 -1.19 13.95 -14.55
C PHE A 39 0.20 14.16 -15.18
N ASP A 40 1.05 14.92 -14.49
CA ASP A 40 2.45 15.08 -14.85
C ASP A 40 3.29 13.96 -14.22
N LEU A 41 4.09 13.25 -15.01
CA LEU A 41 5.09 12.32 -14.50
C LEU A 41 6.29 13.10 -13.93
N ILE A 42 6.59 12.93 -12.65
CA ILE A 42 7.80 13.48 -12.02
C ILE A 42 8.99 12.57 -12.29
N ASN A 43 8.86 11.28 -11.98
CA ASN A 43 9.94 10.32 -12.09
C ASN A 43 9.41 8.88 -12.20
N LEU A 44 10.24 8.00 -12.74
CA LEU A 44 10.05 6.55 -12.73
C LEU A 44 11.10 5.94 -11.82
N CYS A 45 10.67 5.46 -10.66
CA CYS A 45 11.52 4.77 -9.70
C CYS A 45 11.52 3.27 -9.95
N VAL A 46 12.56 2.58 -9.48
CA VAL A 46 12.75 1.15 -9.59
C VAL A 46 12.95 0.59 -8.20
N TRP A 47 12.00 -0.21 -7.71
CA TRP A 47 12.24 -1.07 -6.56
C TRP A 47 13.07 -2.26 -7.01
N ASN A 48 14.35 -2.29 -6.62
CA ASN A 48 15.26 -3.41 -6.81
C ASN A 48 15.12 -4.39 -5.63
N LYS A 49 14.64 -5.59 -5.91
CA LYS A 49 14.43 -6.67 -4.94
C LYS A 49 15.73 -7.45 -4.75
N THR A 50 15.95 -8.06 -3.59
CA THR A 50 17.11 -8.94 -3.36
C THR A 50 17.14 -10.11 -4.35
N ASN A 51 15.99 -10.71 -4.62
CA ASN A 51 15.86 -11.92 -5.44
C ASN A 51 14.84 -11.73 -6.58
N GLY A 52 15.07 -12.43 -7.69
CA GLY A 52 14.11 -12.50 -8.79
C GLY A 52 12.84 -13.26 -8.38
N GLY A 53 11.67 -12.81 -8.87
CA GLY A 53 10.39 -13.51 -8.69
C GLY A 53 10.34 -14.87 -9.40
N MET A 54 9.17 -15.52 -9.37
CA MET A 54 8.95 -16.77 -10.10
C MET A 54 9.04 -16.55 -11.63
N GLY A 55 9.49 -17.56 -12.38
CA GLY A 55 9.69 -17.51 -13.84
C GLY A 55 10.97 -18.22 -14.29
N SER A 56 11.17 -18.39 -15.61
CA SER A 56 12.26 -19.22 -16.16
C SER A 56 13.28 -18.46 -17.04
N LEU A 57 12.84 -17.55 -17.93
CA LEU A 57 13.75 -16.88 -18.88
C LEU A 57 14.41 -15.62 -18.28
N TYR A 58 13.62 -14.56 -18.04
CA TYR A 58 14.07 -13.33 -17.36
C TYR A 58 13.18 -13.06 -16.16
N ARG A 59 13.64 -13.52 -14.99
CA ARG A 59 12.92 -13.34 -13.74
C ARG A 59 13.02 -11.88 -13.30
N SER A 60 11.88 -11.22 -13.13
CA SER A 60 11.85 -9.83 -12.66
C SER A 60 12.40 -9.73 -11.25
N LYS A 61 13.57 -9.11 -11.13
CA LYS A 61 14.19 -8.71 -9.85
C LYS A 61 13.78 -7.31 -9.42
N HIS A 62 13.00 -6.60 -10.23
CA HIS A 62 12.55 -5.27 -9.87
C HIS A 62 11.05 -5.06 -10.11
N GLU A 63 10.53 -3.97 -9.55
CA GLU A 63 9.22 -3.42 -9.86
C GLU A 63 9.39 -1.93 -10.16
N MET A 64 8.74 -1.45 -11.21
CA MET A 64 8.71 -0.02 -11.51
C MET A 64 7.71 0.67 -10.58
N VAL A 65 7.96 1.93 -10.22
CA VAL A 65 7.10 2.78 -9.39
C VAL A 65 6.98 4.14 -10.08
N CYS A 66 5.76 4.59 -10.39
CA CYS A 66 5.54 5.82 -11.14
C CYS A 66 5.13 6.98 -10.21
N ILE A 67 5.91 8.06 -10.20
CA ILE A 67 5.62 9.23 -9.36
C ILE A 67 4.96 10.31 -10.21
N PHE A 68 3.72 10.67 -9.88
CA PHE A 68 2.97 11.70 -10.59
C PHE A 68 2.63 12.90 -9.70
N LYS A 69 2.31 14.02 -10.33
CA LYS A 69 1.66 15.17 -9.69
C LYS A 69 0.46 15.65 -10.50
N LYS A 70 -0.43 16.35 -9.81
CA LYS A 70 -1.50 17.12 -10.46
C LYS A 70 -0.86 18.19 -11.38
N PRO A 71 -1.43 18.45 -12.57
CA PRO A 71 -0.94 19.47 -13.47
C PRO A 71 -0.91 20.83 -12.78
N GLY A 72 0.20 21.56 -12.96
CA GLY A 72 0.42 22.87 -12.36
C GLY A 72 0.65 22.88 -10.84
N ALA A 73 0.56 21.74 -10.15
CA ALA A 73 0.85 21.67 -8.71
C ALA A 73 2.36 21.61 -8.45
N ALA A 74 2.77 22.24 -7.34
CA ALA A 74 4.06 21.96 -6.70
C ALA A 74 4.06 20.52 -6.13
N HIS A 75 5.25 20.00 -5.84
CA HIS A 75 5.42 18.74 -5.11
C HIS A 75 6.30 18.97 -3.89
N ILE A 76 6.08 18.16 -2.86
CA ILE A 76 6.96 18.10 -1.70
C ILE A 76 8.17 17.25 -2.07
N ASN A 77 9.36 17.73 -1.73
CA ASN A 77 10.61 17.01 -1.86
C ASN A 77 11.32 17.07 -0.51
N ASN A 78 11.13 16.06 0.33
CA ASN A 78 11.83 15.96 1.62
C ASN A 78 13.19 15.24 1.51
N VAL A 79 13.59 14.83 0.30
CA VAL A 79 14.92 14.28 0.06
C VAL A 79 15.94 15.41 0.10
N GLU A 80 15.67 16.53 -0.58
CA GLU A 80 16.51 17.74 -0.57
C GLU A 80 18.02 17.45 -0.68
N LEU A 81 18.40 16.49 -1.52
CA LEU A 81 19.79 16.03 -1.70
C LEU A 81 20.51 15.66 -0.39
N GLY A 82 19.78 15.12 0.59
CA GLY A 82 20.33 14.72 1.88
C GLY A 82 20.55 15.86 2.87
N LYS A 83 20.12 17.09 2.57
CA LYS A 83 20.28 18.27 3.46
C LYS A 83 19.80 18.01 4.89
N HIS A 84 18.76 17.21 5.06
CA HIS A 84 18.19 16.84 6.36
C HIS A 84 18.41 15.36 6.71
N GLY A 85 19.47 14.76 6.17
CA GLY A 85 19.86 13.36 6.43
C GLY A 85 19.12 12.31 5.58
N ARG A 86 18.18 12.73 4.72
CA ARG A 86 17.41 11.83 3.87
C ARG A 86 17.91 11.88 2.42
N ASN A 87 18.76 10.93 2.03
CA ASN A 87 19.27 10.85 0.65
C ASN A 87 18.65 9.63 -0.08
N ARG A 88 17.97 9.88 -1.20
CA ARG A 88 17.20 8.88 -1.95
C ARG A 88 17.41 9.09 -3.44
N THR A 89 17.66 8.02 -4.17
CA THR A 89 17.71 8.01 -5.64
C THR A 89 16.41 7.42 -6.21
N ASN A 90 16.31 7.33 -7.53
CA ASN A 90 15.20 6.64 -8.19
C ASN A 90 15.37 5.10 -8.23
N VAL A 91 16.41 4.54 -7.62
CA VAL A 91 16.57 3.09 -7.44
C VAL A 91 16.51 2.78 -5.94
N TRP A 92 15.56 1.92 -5.57
CA TRP A 92 15.22 1.63 -4.18
C TRP A 92 15.53 0.18 -3.88
N ASP A 93 16.58 -0.06 -3.11
CA ASP A 93 16.97 -1.41 -2.69
C ASP A 93 16.18 -1.83 -1.45
N TYR A 94 15.24 -2.76 -1.61
CA TYR A 94 14.49 -3.35 -0.51
C TYR A 94 14.27 -4.84 -0.78
N ALA A 95 14.41 -5.67 0.25
CA ALA A 95 14.16 -7.10 0.11
C ALA A 95 12.70 -7.35 -0.32
N GLY A 96 12.52 -8.19 -1.35
CA GLY A 96 11.20 -8.75 -1.64
C GLY A 96 10.83 -9.77 -0.56
N VAL A 97 9.54 -9.96 -0.32
CA VAL A 97 9.01 -10.98 0.62
C VAL A 97 9.41 -12.43 0.27
N ASN A 98 9.89 -12.66 -0.95
CA ASN A 98 10.47 -13.95 -1.38
C ASN A 98 11.92 -14.16 -0.89
N SER A 99 12.47 -13.27 -0.06
CA SER A 99 13.82 -13.42 0.51
C SER A 99 13.72 -14.20 1.82
N PHE A 100 14.36 -15.38 1.90
CA PHE A 100 14.37 -16.21 3.10
C PHE A 100 14.99 -15.44 4.28
N GLY A 101 14.18 -15.03 5.26
CA GLY A 101 14.62 -14.25 6.42
C GLY A 101 13.75 -14.48 7.67
N ILE A 102 14.35 -14.25 8.84
CA ILE A 102 13.76 -14.40 10.18
C ILE A 102 12.63 -13.35 10.34
N GLY A 103 11.38 -13.80 10.44
CA GLY A 103 10.17 -12.95 10.42
C GLY A 103 9.08 -13.44 9.45
N ARG A 104 9.44 -14.41 8.59
CA ARG A 104 8.57 -15.08 7.61
C ARG A 104 7.22 -15.53 8.17
N ASP A 105 7.19 -16.12 9.36
CA ASP A 105 5.99 -16.82 9.83
C ASP A 105 4.84 -15.89 10.25
N ALA A 106 5.13 -14.63 10.60
CA ALA A 106 4.11 -13.63 10.88
C ALA A 106 3.64 -12.93 9.59
N ASP A 107 4.55 -12.60 8.66
CA ASP A 107 4.19 -11.87 7.43
C ASP A 107 3.67 -12.78 6.30
N LEU A 108 4.04 -14.07 6.25
CA LEU A 108 3.55 -15.02 5.23
C LEU A 108 2.30 -15.81 5.63
N LYS A 109 1.98 -15.94 6.91
CA LYS A 109 0.76 -16.67 7.32
C LYS A 109 -0.52 -16.01 6.79
N ASP A 110 -0.48 -14.70 6.52
CA ASP A 110 -1.66 -13.93 6.16
C ASP A 110 -1.69 -13.45 4.69
N HIS A 111 -0.56 -13.30 3.98
CA HIS A 111 -0.58 -12.98 2.54
C HIS A 111 0.73 -13.25 1.78
N PRO A 112 0.72 -13.95 0.64
CA PRO A 112 1.92 -14.31 -0.11
C PRO A 112 2.65 -13.16 -0.84
N THR A 113 2.13 -11.92 -0.84
CA THR A 113 2.74 -10.79 -1.58
C THR A 113 2.67 -9.45 -0.83
N VAL A 114 3.14 -9.39 0.41
CA VAL A 114 3.18 -8.11 1.16
C VAL A 114 4.34 -7.23 0.64
N LYS A 115 4.02 -6.03 0.14
CA LYS A 115 5.06 -5.01 -0.13
C LYS A 115 5.75 -4.64 1.19
N PRO A 116 7.09 -4.50 1.24
CA PRO A 116 7.78 -4.15 2.48
C PRO A 116 7.26 -2.83 3.06
N THR A 117 6.73 -2.86 4.29
CA THR A 117 6.18 -1.68 4.96
C THR A 117 7.20 -0.54 5.04
N GLN A 118 8.49 -0.86 5.20
CA GLN A 118 9.56 0.13 5.24
C GLN A 118 9.73 0.88 3.90
N LEU A 119 9.65 0.18 2.76
CA LEU A 119 9.70 0.82 1.44
C LEU A 119 8.57 1.86 1.31
N VAL A 120 7.38 1.48 1.74
CA VAL A 120 6.19 2.34 1.70
C VAL A 120 6.36 3.53 2.64
N ALA A 121 6.81 3.30 3.87
CA ALA A 121 7.08 4.36 4.85
C ALA A 121 8.08 5.38 4.32
N ASP A 122 9.15 4.89 3.68
CA ASP A 122 10.15 5.77 3.09
C ASP A 122 9.59 6.58 1.92
N ALA A 123 8.83 5.96 1.02
CA ALA A 123 8.19 6.67 -0.07
C ALA A 123 7.19 7.73 0.42
N ILE A 124 6.40 7.45 1.46
CA ILE A 124 5.50 8.44 2.09
C ILE A 124 6.31 9.62 2.63
N MET A 125 7.40 9.35 3.36
CA MET A 125 8.21 10.40 3.98
C MET A 125 8.91 11.29 2.96
N ASP A 126 9.27 10.77 1.79
CA ASP A 126 9.91 11.55 0.73
C ASP A 126 9.02 12.71 0.24
N VAL A 127 7.69 12.56 0.34
CA VAL A 127 6.74 13.41 -0.38
C VAL A 127 5.52 13.88 0.43
N THR A 128 5.52 13.70 1.75
CA THR A 128 4.46 14.17 2.66
C THR A 128 5.04 14.72 3.96
N HIS A 129 4.26 15.53 4.67
CA HIS A 129 4.56 15.97 6.03
C HIS A 129 3.89 15.07 7.08
N ARG A 130 4.33 15.18 8.34
CA ARG A 130 3.62 14.54 9.46
C ARG A 130 2.20 15.11 9.56
N GLY A 131 1.23 14.27 9.88
CA GLY A 131 -0.18 14.62 9.95
C GLY A 131 -0.92 14.58 8.61
N ASP A 132 -0.20 14.47 7.49
CA ASP A 132 -0.80 14.34 6.16
C ASP A 132 -1.62 13.06 6.05
N VAL A 133 -2.60 13.07 5.14
CA VAL A 133 -3.42 11.91 4.82
C VAL A 133 -2.83 11.16 3.63
N VAL A 134 -2.85 9.84 3.73
CA VAL A 134 -2.39 8.88 2.72
C VAL A 134 -3.58 8.03 2.33
N LEU A 135 -4.07 8.17 1.11
CA LEU A 135 -5.11 7.30 0.61
C LEU A 135 -4.46 6.04 -0.03
N ASP A 136 -5.19 4.96 -0.07
CA ASP A 136 -4.81 3.75 -0.78
C ASP A 136 -6.08 3.09 -1.26
N ALA A 137 -6.25 3.02 -2.56
CA ALA A 137 -7.47 2.49 -3.16
C ALA A 137 -7.47 0.95 -3.25
N PHE A 138 -6.37 0.30 -2.84
CA PHE A 138 -6.14 -1.14 -2.93
C PHE A 138 -5.35 -1.58 -1.70
N GLY A 139 -5.97 -1.38 -0.53
CA GLY A 139 -5.33 -1.49 0.77
C GLY A 139 -4.64 -2.83 1.03
N GLY A 140 -5.13 -3.91 0.44
CA GLY A 140 -4.63 -5.26 0.61
C GLY A 140 -4.44 -5.59 2.09
N SER A 141 -3.31 -6.21 2.43
CA SER A 141 -2.98 -6.54 3.82
C SER A 141 -2.60 -5.33 4.70
N GLY A 142 -2.77 -4.09 4.24
CA GLY A 142 -2.61 -2.90 5.07
C GLY A 142 -1.18 -2.37 5.20
N ALA A 143 -0.27 -2.66 4.27
CA ALA A 143 1.12 -2.14 4.31
C ALA A 143 1.16 -0.60 4.44
N THR A 144 0.22 0.07 3.79
CA THR A 144 -0.03 1.52 3.82
C THR A 144 -0.42 2.04 5.17
N LEU A 145 -1.39 1.38 5.79
CA LEU A 145 -1.89 1.71 7.11
C LEU A 145 -0.74 1.66 8.11
N LEU A 146 0.02 0.56 8.08
CA LEU A 146 1.18 0.36 8.95
C LEU A 146 2.29 1.41 8.69
N ALA A 147 2.56 1.72 7.43
CA ALA A 147 3.59 2.69 7.06
C ALA A 147 3.22 4.13 7.45
N ALA A 148 1.97 4.53 7.25
CA ALA A 148 1.47 5.84 7.63
C ALA A 148 1.52 6.01 9.16
N GLU A 149 1.03 5.01 9.90
CA GLU A 149 1.07 4.99 11.37
C GLU A 149 2.50 5.16 11.90
N LYS A 150 3.45 4.33 11.43
CA LYS A 150 4.87 4.42 11.82
C LYS A 150 5.50 5.77 11.54
N THR A 151 5.01 6.47 10.53
CA THR A 151 5.57 7.75 10.08
C THR A 151 4.78 8.94 10.61
N GLY A 152 3.72 8.73 11.42
CA GLY A 152 2.88 9.80 11.94
C GLY A 152 2.06 10.51 10.87
N ARG A 153 1.61 9.77 9.85
CA ARG A 153 0.63 10.18 8.85
C ARG A 153 -0.69 9.43 9.12
N LYS A 154 -1.80 9.93 8.59
CA LYS A 154 -3.11 9.27 8.65
C LYS A 154 -3.31 8.44 7.39
N ALA A 155 -3.84 7.24 7.49
CA ALA A 155 -4.17 6.43 6.31
C ALA A 155 -5.68 6.35 6.08
N CYS A 156 -6.09 6.31 4.81
CA CYS A 156 -7.44 5.96 4.37
C CYS A 156 -7.32 4.83 3.34
N LEU A 157 -7.78 3.64 3.67
CA LEU A 157 -7.69 2.47 2.79
C LEU A 157 -9.07 2.12 2.22
N ILE A 158 -9.09 1.70 0.97
CA ILE A 158 -10.21 1.04 0.31
C ILE A 158 -9.73 -0.36 -0.05
N GLU A 159 -10.47 -1.38 0.35
CA GLU A 159 -10.17 -2.77 0.02
C GLU A 159 -11.49 -3.49 -0.28
N LEU A 160 -11.48 -4.31 -1.33
CA LEU A 160 -12.65 -4.99 -1.84
C LEU A 160 -12.91 -6.30 -1.09
N ASP A 161 -11.84 -7.02 -0.74
CA ASP A 161 -11.95 -8.29 -0.03
C ASP A 161 -12.05 -8.06 1.49
N PRO A 162 -13.18 -8.39 2.14
CA PRO A 162 -13.33 -8.21 3.58
C PRO A 162 -12.29 -9.00 4.39
N LEU A 163 -11.74 -10.11 3.88
CA LEU A 163 -10.69 -10.85 4.58
C LEU A 163 -9.37 -10.05 4.62
N TYR A 164 -9.07 -9.28 3.58
CA TYR A 164 -7.91 -8.39 3.61
C TYR A 164 -8.13 -7.17 4.51
N VAL A 165 -9.36 -6.65 4.59
CA VAL A 165 -9.73 -5.61 5.56
C VAL A 165 -9.44 -6.09 6.99
N ASP A 166 -9.92 -7.29 7.32
CA ASP A 166 -9.68 -7.95 8.60
C ASP A 166 -8.18 -8.11 8.90
N VAL A 167 -7.39 -8.60 7.94
CA VAL A 167 -5.93 -8.74 8.08
C VAL A 167 -5.27 -7.38 8.34
N ALA A 168 -5.63 -6.34 7.58
CA ALA A 168 -5.10 -5.00 7.76
C ALA A 168 -5.39 -4.44 9.16
N ILE A 169 -6.64 -4.61 9.65
CA ILE A 169 -7.05 -4.18 10.99
C ILE A 169 -6.26 -4.94 12.07
N ARG A 170 -6.20 -6.28 12.00
CA ARG A 170 -5.46 -7.09 12.99
C ARG A 170 -4.00 -6.72 13.05
N ARG A 171 -3.34 -6.52 11.90
CA ARG A 171 -1.94 -6.08 11.84
C ARG A 171 -1.75 -4.70 12.47
N TRP A 172 -2.67 -3.76 12.23
CA TRP A 172 -2.60 -2.43 12.84
C TRP A 172 -2.82 -2.47 14.35
N GLN A 173 -3.83 -3.21 14.85
CA GLN A 173 -4.06 -3.38 16.29
C GLN A 173 -2.84 -4.03 16.97
N ALA A 174 -2.25 -5.06 16.35
CA ALA A 174 -1.05 -5.71 16.89
C ALA A 174 0.17 -4.77 16.95
N MET A 175 0.30 -3.85 15.99
CA MET A 175 1.42 -2.91 15.93
C MET A 175 1.25 -1.74 16.92
N THR A 176 0.03 -1.26 17.15
CA THR A 176 -0.25 -0.05 17.94
C THR A 176 -0.70 -0.36 19.37
N GLY A 177 -1.29 -1.53 19.60
CA GLY A 177 -2.02 -1.85 20.83
C GLY A 177 -3.39 -1.19 20.93
N GLU A 178 -3.81 -0.44 19.91
CA GLU A 178 -5.12 0.21 19.88
C GLU A 178 -6.22 -0.75 19.39
N LYS A 179 -7.48 -0.38 19.65
CA LYS A 179 -8.66 -1.13 19.21
C LYS A 179 -9.35 -0.39 18.07
N ALA A 180 -9.55 -1.08 16.96
CA ALA A 180 -10.28 -0.54 15.83
C ALA A 180 -11.77 -0.49 16.15
N VAL A 181 -12.42 0.60 15.74
CA VAL A 181 -13.85 0.83 15.93
C VAL A 181 -14.52 1.10 14.60
N HIS A 182 -15.75 0.62 14.47
CA HIS A 182 -16.56 0.94 13.31
C HIS A 182 -17.02 2.41 13.37
N ALA A 183 -16.68 3.19 12.33
CA ALA A 183 -16.85 4.65 12.36
C ALA A 183 -18.31 5.12 12.56
N GLN A 184 -19.30 4.34 12.14
CA GLN A 184 -20.72 4.70 12.29
C GLN A 184 -21.36 4.18 13.58
N THR A 185 -21.02 2.96 14.00
CA THR A 185 -21.69 2.30 15.14
C THR A 185 -20.90 2.41 16.44
N GLY A 186 -19.60 2.72 16.37
CA GLY A 186 -18.70 2.76 17.53
C GLY A 186 -18.29 1.38 18.06
N GLU A 187 -18.83 0.30 17.51
CA GLU A 187 -18.54 -1.07 17.95
C GLU A 187 -17.08 -1.46 17.67
N GLY A 188 -16.48 -2.21 18.60
CA GLY A 188 -15.12 -2.71 18.45
C GLY A 188 -15.02 -3.81 17.39
N PHE A 189 -13.92 -3.82 16.65
CA PHE A 189 -13.67 -4.84 15.62
C PHE A 189 -13.74 -6.28 16.18
N ASP A 190 -13.10 -6.52 17.33
CA ASP A 190 -13.06 -7.85 17.96
C ASP A 190 -14.46 -8.29 18.44
N GLU A 191 -15.29 -7.36 18.91
CA GLU A 191 -16.67 -7.62 19.35
C GLU A 191 -17.55 -8.05 18.18
N ARG A 192 -17.44 -7.34 17.04
CA ARG A 192 -18.17 -7.68 15.81
C ARG A 192 -17.74 -9.01 15.21
N ALA A 193 -16.45 -9.32 15.27
CA ALA A 193 -15.92 -10.60 14.81
C ALA A 193 -16.50 -11.78 15.63
N ALA A 194 -16.63 -11.61 16.95
CA ALA A 194 -17.22 -12.61 17.84
C ALA A 194 -18.73 -12.81 17.63
N GLN A 195 -19.47 -11.76 17.27
CA GLN A 195 -20.91 -11.85 16.98
C GLN A 195 -21.19 -12.57 15.64
N THR A 196 -20.32 -12.36 14.63
CA THR A 196 -20.48 -12.98 13.31
C THR A 196 -20.29 -14.50 13.35
N THR A 197 -19.44 -14.99 14.27
CA THR A 197 -19.19 -16.43 14.47
C THR A 197 -20.32 -17.16 15.20
N GLN A 198 -21.28 -16.43 15.79
CA GLN A 198 -22.39 -17.00 16.58
C GLN A 198 -23.72 -17.12 15.81
N THR A 199 -23.80 -16.69 14.55
CA THR A 199 -25.02 -16.84 13.74
C THR A 199 -24.96 -18.19 12.99
N PRO A 200 -25.78 -19.21 13.32
CA PRO A 200 -25.85 -20.44 12.54
C PRO A 200 -26.37 -20.09 11.13
N GLY A 201 -25.74 -20.67 10.10
CA GLY A 201 -26.10 -20.42 8.72
C GLY A 201 -27.60 -20.55 8.49
N LYS A 202 -28.22 -19.50 7.94
CA LYS A 202 -29.54 -19.64 7.33
C LYS A 202 -29.41 -20.66 6.21
N GLU A 203 -29.96 -21.84 6.48
CA GLU A 203 -30.28 -22.89 5.54
C GLU A 203 -30.87 -22.24 4.28
N LEU A 204 -30.19 -22.42 3.15
CA LEU A 204 -30.75 -22.11 1.84
C LEU A 204 -31.91 -23.09 1.64
N ALA A 205 -33.10 -22.68 2.06
CA ALA A 205 -34.32 -23.37 1.74
C ALA A 205 -34.52 -23.29 0.22
N ASN A 206 -34.48 -24.45 -0.41
CA ASN A 206 -34.92 -24.67 -1.79
C ASN A 206 -36.31 -24.05 -2.01
N VAL A 207 -36.42 -23.15 -2.98
CA VAL A 207 -37.60 -22.98 -3.86
C VAL A 207 -37.11 -22.61 -5.25
#